data_AF-A0A957JYS8-F1
#
_entry.id   AF-A0A957JYS8-F1
#
_cell.length_a   1.000
_cell.length_b   1.000
_cell.length_c   1.000
_cell.angle_alpha   90.00
_cell.angle_beta   90.00
_cell.angle_gamma   90.00
#
_symmetry.space_group_name_H-M   'P 1'
#
loop_
_entity.id
_entity.type
_entity.pdbx_description
1 polymer ?
#
loop_
_entity_poly.entity_id
_entity_poly.type
_entity_poly.pdbx_seq_one_letter_code
_entity_poly.pdbx_strand_id
1 'polypeptide(L)'
;GLDPHFEFQKGQVYPGDNFDYHLIPFEAALAAGTASMMPYYGIPVGQTDEDVAMSYNKAIITGLLREKYGFEGVICTDWGLITDRPIADTIWPARAWGVEHLSEVDRVLKALEAGVDQFGGEHRTELVLELVESGRLSEERINASVRRLLQQKFELGLFDNPFVDESQVPVVLGRTAHHEAAALAQRRSLTLLKNEDQALPLSGQPKLYVKNVAADVAAAYGTVVATPAEADFAILRLSTPWYPVETKNPFARNFHHGDLDFKGEELAEILALLREVPTIVVLYLDRPAVIPEINAAARALLVEYGASDAAVLDVIFGQTRPEGKLPFELPSSMAAVRAQKEDLPHDSENPLYAYGFGLSYE
;
A
#
# COMPACT_ATOMS: atom_id res chain seq x y z
N GLY A 1 -10.00 -5.59 2.48
CA GLY A 1 -11.07 -4.71 1.96
C GLY A 1 -11.16 -4.85 0.46
N LEU A 2 -12.05 -4.07 -0.14
CA LEU A 2 -12.14 -3.86 -1.58
C LEU A 2 -11.68 -2.43 -1.89
N ASP A 3 -11.37 -2.15 -3.15
CA ASP A 3 -10.77 -0.87 -3.54
C ASP A 3 -11.75 0.08 -4.29
N PRO A 4 -11.94 1.32 -3.79
CA PRO A 4 -12.61 2.47 -4.44
C PRO A 4 -12.16 2.89 -5.83
N HIS A 5 -11.13 2.30 -6.40
CA HIS A 5 -10.92 2.34 -7.84
C HIS A 5 -12.07 1.67 -8.63
N PHE A 6 -12.89 0.84 -7.99
CA PHE A 6 -13.90 0.01 -8.64
C PHE A 6 -15.30 0.18 -8.06
N GLU A 7 -16.31 -0.06 -8.91
CA GLU A 7 -17.73 0.18 -8.59
C GLU A 7 -18.27 -0.67 -7.44
N PHE A 8 -17.63 -1.82 -7.15
CA PHE A 8 -18.07 -2.72 -6.10
C PHE A 8 -17.72 -2.24 -4.68
N GLN A 9 -16.90 -1.20 -4.54
CA GLN A 9 -16.59 -0.61 -3.22
C GLN A 9 -16.38 0.90 -3.32
N LYS A 10 -17.46 1.67 -3.31
CA LYS A 10 -17.38 3.15 -3.46
C LYS A 10 -17.17 3.89 -2.14
N GLY A 11 -17.65 3.31 -1.05
CA GLY A 11 -17.67 3.95 0.26
C GLY A 11 -16.45 3.62 1.11
N GLN A 12 -16.01 4.61 1.88
CA GLN A 12 -15.21 4.45 3.09
C GLN A 12 -16.15 4.69 4.27
N VAL A 13 -16.39 3.63 5.05
CA VAL A 13 -17.35 3.61 6.17
C VAL A 13 -16.61 3.69 7.50
N TYR A 14 -17.29 4.19 8.53
CA TYR A 14 -16.70 4.43 9.86
C TYR A 14 -17.56 3.81 10.99
N PRO A 15 -17.73 2.48 11.02
CA PRO A 15 -18.57 1.80 12.03
C PRO A 15 -18.01 1.87 13.47
N GLY A 16 -16.76 2.30 13.63
CA GLY A 16 -16.09 2.59 14.89
C GLY A 16 -16.24 4.05 15.35
N ASP A 17 -16.88 4.91 14.56
CA ASP A 17 -16.94 6.36 14.80
C ASP A 17 -15.53 6.98 14.94
N ASN A 18 -14.59 6.52 14.12
CA ASN A 18 -13.16 6.78 14.29
C ASN A 18 -12.55 7.65 13.19
N PHE A 19 -13.33 8.54 12.58
CA PHE A 19 -12.86 9.38 11.46
C PHE A 19 -11.61 10.21 11.80
N ASP A 20 -11.59 10.85 12.97
CA ASP A 20 -10.48 11.70 13.39
C ASP A 20 -9.13 10.96 13.50
N TYR A 21 -9.15 9.66 13.81
CA TYR A 21 -7.93 8.84 13.82
C TYR A 21 -7.26 8.79 12.44
N HIS A 22 -8.05 8.75 11.36
CA HIS A 22 -7.53 8.70 9.99
C HIS A 22 -6.93 10.03 9.54
N LEU A 23 -7.11 11.12 10.31
CA LEU A 23 -6.51 12.42 10.03
C LEU A 23 -5.08 12.54 10.58
N ILE A 24 -4.70 11.73 11.58
CA ILE A 24 -3.39 11.81 12.26
C ILE A 24 -2.21 11.78 11.27
N PRO A 25 -2.16 10.89 10.26
CA PRO A 25 -1.06 10.91 9.29
C PRO A 25 -1.01 12.18 8.45
N PHE A 26 -2.17 12.77 8.12
CA PHE A 26 -2.25 14.03 7.36
C PHE A 26 -1.79 15.21 8.20
N GLU A 27 -2.11 15.24 9.50
CA GLU A 27 -1.61 16.27 10.43
C GLU A 27 -0.08 16.27 10.50
N ALA A 28 0.54 15.08 10.56
CA ALA A 28 1.99 14.96 10.51
C ALA A 28 2.57 15.41 9.16
N ALA A 29 1.93 15.06 8.05
CA ALA A 29 2.35 15.49 6.71
C ALA A 29 2.24 17.01 6.52
N LEU A 30 1.19 17.63 7.04
CA LEU A 30 1.00 19.08 7.08
C LEU A 30 2.08 19.77 7.90
N ALA A 31 2.36 19.28 9.11
CA ALA A 31 3.42 19.81 9.97
C ALA A 31 4.82 19.71 9.31
N ALA A 32 5.03 18.71 8.45
CA ALA A 32 6.25 18.55 7.66
C ALA A 32 6.34 19.48 6.44
N GLY A 33 5.33 20.30 6.16
CA GLY A 33 5.33 21.24 5.03
C GLY A 33 5.04 20.57 3.69
N THR A 34 4.14 19.57 3.66
CA THR A 34 3.71 18.91 2.42
C THR A 34 3.27 19.94 1.39
N ALA A 35 3.77 19.83 0.16
CA ALA A 35 3.49 20.79 -0.91
C ALA A 35 2.13 20.54 -1.57
N SER A 36 1.74 19.28 -1.77
CA SER A 36 0.54 18.89 -2.53
C SER A 36 -0.19 17.74 -1.87
N MET A 37 -1.52 17.71 -2.01
CA MET A 37 -2.37 16.63 -1.52
C MET A 37 -3.27 16.09 -2.63
N MET A 38 -3.53 14.78 -2.57
CA MET A 38 -4.41 14.09 -3.49
C MET A 38 -5.61 13.52 -2.74
N PRO A 39 -6.84 13.99 -3.01
CA PRO A 39 -8.03 13.42 -2.40
C PRO A 39 -8.32 12.03 -2.96
N TYR A 40 -8.70 11.11 -2.08
CA TYR A 40 -9.00 9.73 -2.43
C TYR A 40 -10.32 9.58 -3.19
N TYR A 41 -10.51 8.43 -3.87
CA TYR A 41 -11.75 8.11 -4.61
C TYR A 41 -12.95 7.83 -3.71
N GLY A 42 -12.72 7.32 -2.49
CA GLY A 42 -13.80 6.87 -1.61
C GLY A 42 -14.77 7.98 -1.20
N ILE A 43 -16.03 7.60 -0.99
CA ILE A 43 -17.03 8.45 -0.33
C ILE A 43 -16.81 8.35 1.19
N PRO A 44 -16.56 9.44 1.94
CA PRO A 44 -16.46 9.39 3.40
C PRO A 44 -17.87 9.31 4.02
N VAL A 45 -18.46 8.12 3.99
CA VAL A 45 -19.89 7.89 4.24
C VAL A 45 -20.30 8.40 5.62
N GLY A 46 -21.29 9.29 5.63
CA GLY A 46 -21.87 9.85 6.85
C GLY A 46 -20.95 10.80 7.63
N GLN A 47 -19.79 11.18 7.08
CA GLN A 47 -18.84 12.09 7.75
C GLN A 47 -19.05 13.56 7.38
N THR A 48 -19.85 13.84 6.36
CA THR A 48 -20.12 15.19 5.86
C THR A 48 -21.60 15.38 5.56
N ASP A 49 -21.99 16.57 5.11
CA ASP A 49 -23.35 16.88 4.70
C ASP A 49 -23.75 16.25 3.34
N GLU A 50 -22.78 15.71 2.58
CA GLU A 50 -23.01 15.10 1.27
C GLU A 50 -22.14 13.86 1.03
N ASP A 51 -22.76 12.71 0.76
CA ASP A 51 -22.07 11.44 0.47
C ASP A 51 -21.56 11.38 -0.98
N VAL A 52 -20.50 12.15 -1.27
CA VAL A 52 -19.77 12.16 -2.55
C VAL A 52 -18.27 11.93 -2.34
N ALA A 53 -17.58 11.40 -3.36
CA ALA A 53 -16.14 11.13 -3.31
C ALA A 53 -15.35 12.38 -2.87
N MET A 54 -14.23 12.19 -2.16
CA MET A 54 -13.51 13.29 -1.48
C MET A 54 -13.15 14.45 -2.42
N SER A 55 -12.81 14.19 -3.68
CA SER A 55 -12.49 15.26 -4.65
C SER A 55 -13.69 16.15 -5.02
N TYR A 56 -14.92 15.68 -4.81
CA TYR A 56 -16.16 16.45 -5.03
C TYR A 56 -16.75 17.01 -3.73
N ASN A 57 -16.16 16.69 -2.59
CA ASN A 57 -16.70 16.99 -1.28
C ASN A 57 -16.12 18.30 -0.73
N LYS A 58 -16.92 19.37 -0.71
CA LYS A 58 -16.47 20.69 -0.27
C LYS A 58 -16.13 20.73 1.23
N ALA A 59 -16.82 19.96 2.06
CA ALA A 59 -16.52 19.88 3.49
C ALA A 59 -15.13 19.27 3.75
N ILE A 60 -14.71 18.27 2.96
CA ILE A 60 -13.35 17.72 3.02
C ILE A 60 -12.32 18.66 2.40
N ILE A 61 -12.54 19.13 1.17
CA ILE A 61 -11.51 19.88 0.45
C ILE A 61 -11.36 21.31 1.00
N THR A 62 -12.45 22.07 1.08
CA THR A 62 -12.40 23.43 1.61
C THR A 62 -12.48 23.45 3.13
N GLY A 63 -13.51 22.82 3.72
CA GLY A 63 -13.73 22.90 5.17
C GLY A 63 -12.59 22.29 5.99
N LEU A 64 -12.17 21.06 5.66
CA LEU A 64 -11.14 20.37 6.41
C LEU A 64 -9.73 20.84 6.01
N LEU A 65 -9.35 20.73 4.74
CA LEU A 65 -7.98 21.05 4.34
C LEU A 65 -7.69 22.55 4.34
N ARG A 66 -8.53 23.40 3.72
CA ARG A 66 -8.26 24.84 3.61
C ARG A 66 -8.57 25.60 4.90
N GLU A 67 -9.74 25.39 5.48
CA GLU A 67 -10.22 26.21 6.60
C GLU A 67 -9.72 25.69 7.95
N LYS A 68 -9.92 24.41 8.28
CA LYS A 68 -9.45 23.83 9.55
C LYS A 68 -7.93 23.69 9.62
N TYR A 69 -7.30 23.14 8.59
CA TYR A 69 -5.84 22.89 8.59
C TYR A 69 -4.99 24.01 7.97
N GLY A 70 -5.59 25.00 7.31
CA GLY A 70 -4.84 26.09 6.69
C GLY A 70 -3.93 25.63 5.55
N PHE A 71 -4.24 24.50 4.88
CA PHE A 71 -3.41 23.98 3.81
C PHE A 71 -3.43 24.93 2.61
N GLU A 72 -2.27 25.46 2.21
CA GLU A 72 -2.15 26.41 1.09
C GLU A 72 -1.64 25.76 -0.21
N GLY A 73 -1.17 24.51 -0.13
CA GLY A 73 -0.59 23.77 -1.24
C GLY A 73 -1.59 23.32 -2.31
N VAL A 74 -1.10 22.65 -3.35
CA VAL A 74 -1.93 22.21 -4.48
C VAL A 74 -2.78 20.99 -4.09
N ILE A 75 -4.08 21.04 -4.41
CA ILE A 75 -4.96 19.88 -4.35
C ILE A 75 -5.15 19.35 -5.78
N CYS A 76 -4.58 18.18 -6.04
CA CYS A 76 -4.67 17.50 -7.34
C CYS A 76 -5.55 16.27 -7.19
N THR A 77 -6.57 16.08 -8.03
CA THR A 77 -7.36 14.84 -7.98
C THR A 77 -6.50 13.63 -8.33
N ASP A 78 -6.95 12.45 -7.88
CA ASP A 78 -6.50 11.20 -8.50
C ASP A 78 -7.02 11.12 -9.96
N TRP A 79 -6.76 9.99 -10.62
CA TRP A 79 -6.95 9.84 -12.05
C TRP A 79 -8.37 9.45 -12.44
N GLY A 80 -8.87 10.06 -13.53
CA GLY A 80 -10.12 9.67 -14.20
C GLY A 80 -11.36 9.75 -13.30
N LEU A 81 -11.49 10.88 -12.62
CA LEU A 81 -12.71 11.26 -11.90
C LEU A 81 -13.78 11.80 -12.85
N ILE A 82 -13.38 12.40 -13.98
CA ILE A 82 -14.28 13.10 -14.90
C ILE A 82 -14.73 12.18 -16.03
N THR A 83 -13.77 11.65 -16.80
CA THR A 83 -14.03 10.90 -18.04
C THR A 83 -13.76 9.40 -17.91
N ASP A 84 -14.62 8.61 -18.55
CA ASP A 84 -14.48 7.15 -18.65
C ASP A 84 -13.20 6.77 -19.42
N ARG A 85 -12.55 5.68 -19.02
CA ARG A 85 -11.33 5.19 -19.68
C ARG A 85 -11.59 3.87 -20.41
N PRO A 86 -11.33 3.78 -21.72
CA PRO A 86 -11.34 2.49 -22.40
C PRO A 86 -10.16 1.63 -21.92
N ILE A 87 -10.42 0.38 -21.56
CA ILE A 87 -9.41 -0.64 -21.22
C ILE A 87 -9.69 -1.90 -22.02
N ALA A 88 -8.86 -2.17 -23.02
CA ALA A 88 -9.05 -3.29 -23.95
C ALA A 88 -10.51 -3.29 -24.49
N ASP A 89 -11.26 -4.35 -24.25
CA ASP A 89 -12.65 -4.52 -24.72
C ASP A 89 -13.71 -4.02 -23.71
N THR A 90 -13.31 -3.30 -22.65
CA THR A 90 -14.22 -2.77 -21.63
C THR A 90 -14.05 -1.26 -21.49
N ILE A 91 -15.11 -0.61 -21.01
CA ILE A 91 -15.03 0.76 -20.49
C ILE A 91 -14.83 0.65 -18.98
N TRP A 92 -13.86 1.38 -18.45
CA TRP A 92 -13.71 1.62 -17.02
C TRP A 92 -14.31 2.99 -16.71
N PRO A 93 -15.48 3.04 -16.06
CA PRO A 93 -16.15 4.29 -15.80
C PRO A 93 -15.30 5.24 -14.96
N ALA A 94 -15.58 6.53 -15.11
CA ALA A 94 -15.04 7.56 -14.24
C ALA A 94 -15.36 7.21 -12.77
N ARG A 95 -14.40 7.42 -11.86
CA ARG A 95 -14.58 7.19 -10.41
C ARG A 95 -15.37 8.35 -9.79
N ALA A 96 -16.53 8.63 -10.37
CA ALA A 96 -17.40 9.77 -10.07
C ALA A 96 -18.37 9.44 -8.92
N TRP A 97 -17.90 8.78 -7.86
CA TRP A 97 -18.79 8.20 -6.85
C TRP A 97 -19.63 9.25 -6.11
N GLY A 98 -20.94 9.01 -6.05
CA GLY A 98 -21.94 9.93 -5.50
C GLY A 98 -22.42 10.99 -6.51
N VAL A 99 -21.74 11.13 -7.63
CA VAL A 99 -22.03 12.13 -8.68
C VAL A 99 -22.05 11.53 -10.08
N GLU A 100 -22.27 10.23 -10.20
CA GLU A 100 -22.28 9.52 -11.48
C GLU A 100 -23.35 10.07 -12.45
N HIS A 101 -24.42 10.63 -11.89
CA HIS A 101 -25.52 11.24 -12.63
C HIS A 101 -25.17 12.61 -13.25
N LEU A 102 -24.10 13.26 -12.80
CA LEU A 102 -23.65 14.53 -13.36
C LEU A 102 -22.99 14.33 -14.72
N SER A 103 -23.17 15.33 -15.59
CA SER A 103 -22.38 15.43 -16.82
C SER A 103 -20.90 15.68 -16.49
N GLU A 104 -20.00 15.43 -17.44
CA GLU A 104 -18.57 15.68 -17.25
C GLU A 104 -18.27 17.14 -16.90
N VAL A 105 -18.95 18.10 -17.55
CA VAL A 105 -18.79 19.53 -17.24
C VAL A 105 -19.27 19.87 -15.83
N ASP A 106 -20.34 19.22 -15.36
CA ASP A 106 -20.85 19.43 -13.99
C ASP A 106 -19.95 18.77 -12.94
N ARG A 107 -19.31 17.63 -13.26
CA ARG A 107 -18.27 17.02 -12.41
C ARG A 107 -17.07 17.94 -12.25
N VAL A 108 -16.59 18.54 -13.36
CA VAL A 108 -15.50 19.52 -13.35
C VAL A 108 -15.86 20.72 -12.48
N LEU A 109 -17.06 21.29 -12.66
CA LEU A 109 -17.54 22.41 -11.85
C LEU A 109 -17.52 22.05 -10.36
N LYS A 110 -18.15 20.93 -9.98
CA LYS A 110 -18.26 20.51 -8.59
C LYS A 110 -16.89 20.32 -7.93
N ALA A 111 -15.92 19.71 -8.61
CA ALA A 111 -14.58 19.53 -8.05
C ALA A 111 -13.85 20.88 -7.85
N LEU A 112 -13.92 21.78 -8.83
CA LEU A 112 -13.31 23.12 -8.72
C LEU A 112 -13.96 23.94 -7.61
N GLU A 113 -15.28 23.91 -7.48
CA GLU A 113 -16.03 24.57 -6.40
C GLU A 113 -15.78 23.94 -5.02
N ALA A 114 -15.49 22.64 -4.96
CA ALA A 114 -15.05 21.97 -3.73
C ALA A 114 -13.69 22.47 -3.26
N GLY A 115 -12.82 22.93 -4.19
CA GLY A 115 -11.51 23.50 -3.88
C GLY A 115 -10.32 22.82 -4.55
N VAL A 116 -10.57 21.85 -5.44
CA VAL A 116 -9.54 21.21 -6.27
C VAL A 116 -8.84 22.25 -7.15
N ASP A 117 -7.52 22.15 -7.27
CA ASP A 117 -6.72 23.06 -8.10
C ASP A 117 -6.31 22.44 -9.45
N GLN A 118 -6.17 21.12 -9.50
CA GLN A 118 -5.67 20.39 -10.66
C GLN A 118 -6.37 19.03 -10.80
N PHE A 119 -6.56 18.57 -12.04
CA PHE A 119 -7.10 17.25 -12.34
C PHE A 119 -6.00 16.26 -12.75
N GLY A 120 -5.91 15.13 -12.06
CA GLY A 120 -4.96 14.07 -12.35
C GLY A 120 -5.31 13.30 -13.62
N GLY A 121 -4.39 13.27 -14.59
CA GLY A 121 -4.53 12.46 -15.80
C GLY A 121 -5.76 12.79 -16.65
N GLU A 122 -6.27 14.02 -16.54
CA GLU A 122 -7.38 14.57 -17.33
C GLU A 122 -6.84 15.56 -18.35
N HIS A 123 -7.44 15.59 -19.55
CA HIS A 123 -6.97 16.36 -20.69
C HIS A 123 -8.08 17.21 -21.33
N ARG A 124 -9.34 17.08 -20.89
CA ARG A 124 -10.49 17.81 -21.42
C ARG A 124 -10.61 19.26 -20.92
N THR A 125 -9.63 20.08 -21.28
CA THR A 125 -9.56 21.49 -20.88
C THR A 125 -10.75 22.33 -21.37
N GLU A 126 -11.40 21.90 -22.45
CA GLU A 126 -12.60 22.56 -23.00
C GLU A 126 -13.76 22.60 -22.01
N LEU A 127 -13.85 21.65 -21.07
CA LEU A 127 -14.88 21.66 -20.02
C LEU A 127 -14.72 22.85 -19.07
N VAL A 128 -13.47 23.23 -18.77
CA VAL A 128 -13.19 24.41 -17.92
C VAL A 128 -13.49 25.70 -18.69
N LEU A 129 -13.12 25.75 -19.98
CA LEU A 129 -13.42 26.90 -20.84
C LEU A 129 -14.93 27.13 -20.94
N GLU A 130 -15.72 26.08 -21.19
CA GLU A 130 -17.18 26.16 -21.23
C GLU A 130 -17.76 26.74 -19.94
N LEU A 131 -17.27 26.31 -18.78
CA LEU A 131 -17.74 26.81 -17.48
C LEU A 131 -17.44 28.30 -17.26
N VAL A 132 -16.26 28.77 -17.71
CA VAL A 132 -15.88 30.18 -17.61
C VAL A 132 -16.69 31.03 -18.60
N GLU A 133 -16.79 30.60 -19.86
CA GLU A 133 -17.53 31.31 -20.91
C GLU A 133 -19.04 31.40 -20.61
N SER A 134 -19.61 30.36 -20.02
CA SER A 134 -21.01 30.35 -19.56
C SER A 134 -21.25 31.13 -18.26
N GLY A 135 -20.18 31.60 -17.59
CA GLY A 135 -20.25 32.31 -16.32
C GLY A 135 -20.58 31.42 -15.10
N ARG A 136 -20.60 30.10 -15.28
CA ARG A 136 -20.82 29.13 -14.19
C ARG A 136 -19.62 28.98 -13.27
N LEU A 137 -18.43 29.34 -13.75
CA LEU A 137 -17.19 29.36 -12.97
C LEU A 137 -16.50 30.72 -13.13
N SER A 138 -16.11 31.34 -12.01
CA SER A 138 -15.43 32.64 -12.07
C SER A 138 -13.95 32.50 -12.43
N GLU A 139 -13.42 33.48 -13.16
CA GLU A 139 -11.97 33.58 -13.40
C GLU A 139 -11.19 33.70 -12.08
N GLU A 140 -11.75 34.35 -11.05
CA GLU A 140 -11.13 34.43 -9.73
C GLU A 140 -10.89 33.05 -9.11
N ARG A 141 -11.83 32.12 -9.26
CA ARG A 141 -11.68 30.76 -8.77
C ARG A 141 -10.54 30.03 -9.49
N ILE A 142 -10.43 30.20 -10.81
CA ILE A 142 -9.31 29.68 -11.60
C ILE A 142 -7.98 30.30 -11.18
N ASN A 143 -7.94 31.63 -11.01
CA ASN A 143 -6.75 32.36 -10.59
C ASN A 143 -6.21 31.89 -9.23
N ALA A 144 -7.09 31.48 -8.31
CA ALA A 144 -6.67 30.88 -7.04
C ALA A 144 -5.88 29.58 -7.26
N SER A 145 -6.37 28.68 -8.12
CA SER A 145 -5.69 27.41 -8.46
C SER A 145 -4.37 27.67 -9.19
N VAL A 146 -4.38 28.57 -10.19
CA VAL A 146 -3.19 28.96 -10.96
C VAL A 146 -2.10 29.54 -10.05
N ARG A 147 -2.47 30.37 -9.06
CA ARG A 147 -1.51 30.94 -8.11
C ARG A 147 -0.77 29.85 -7.32
N ARG A 148 -1.48 28.84 -6.81
CA ARG A 148 -0.86 27.73 -6.06
C ARG A 148 0.08 26.90 -6.94
N LEU A 149 -0.36 26.59 -8.17
CA LEU A 149 0.45 25.86 -9.14
C LEU A 149 1.72 26.65 -9.53
N LEU A 150 1.60 27.95 -9.76
CA LEU A 150 2.74 28.81 -10.10
C LEU A 150 3.69 28.98 -8.91
N GLN A 151 3.17 29.13 -7.69
CA GLN A 151 3.97 29.25 -6.48
C GLN A 151 4.92 28.06 -6.32
N GLN A 152 4.42 26.82 -6.42
CA GLN A 152 5.28 25.63 -6.37
C GLN A 152 6.34 25.62 -7.47
N LYS A 153 5.98 26.05 -8.70
CA LYS A 153 6.95 26.13 -9.80
C LYS A 153 8.05 27.17 -9.54
N PHE A 154 7.72 28.29 -8.90
CA PHE A 154 8.70 29.28 -8.46
C PHE A 154 9.58 28.75 -7.32
N GLU A 155 9.00 28.10 -6.31
CA GLU A 155 9.74 27.49 -5.20
C GLU A 155 10.72 26.41 -5.66
N LEU A 156 10.35 25.63 -6.68
CA LEU A 156 11.22 24.65 -7.33
C LEU A 156 12.28 25.27 -8.25
N GLY A 157 12.26 26.58 -8.47
CA GLY A 157 13.21 27.27 -9.35
C GLY A 157 13.01 26.98 -10.84
N LEU A 158 11.84 26.47 -11.26
CA LEU A 158 11.61 26.04 -12.65
C LEU A 158 11.59 27.21 -13.65
N PHE A 159 11.43 28.45 -13.19
CA PHE A 159 11.55 29.63 -14.05
C PHE A 159 13.01 30.08 -14.27
N ASP A 160 13.92 29.68 -13.36
CA ASP A 160 15.34 30.02 -13.43
C ASP A 160 16.16 28.88 -14.05
N ASN A 161 15.88 27.64 -13.65
CA ASN A 161 16.53 26.43 -14.15
C ASN A 161 15.50 25.29 -14.36
N PRO A 162 14.79 25.27 -15.50
CA PRO A 162 13.70 24.30 -15.76
C PRO A 162 14.17 22.86 -16.02
N PHE A 163 15.45 22.64 -16.30
CA PHE A 163 15.97 21.35 -16.75
C PHE A 163 17.05 20.80 -15.81
N VAL A 164 17.17 19.47 -15.80
CA VAL A 164 18.25 18.75 -15.12
C VAL A 164 19.41 18.48 -16.09
N ASP A 165 20.63 18.32 -15.56
CA ASP A 165 21.78 17.88 -16.35
C ASP A 165 21.78 16.35 -16.50
N GLU A 166 21.32 15.86 -17.65
CA GLU A 166 21.25 14.43 -17.96
C GLU A 166 22.63 13.74 -17.96
N SER A 167 23.73 14.49 -18.10
CA SER A 167 25.08 13.91 -18.03
C SER A 167 25.45 13.41 -16.63
N GLN A 168 24.70 13.81 -15.59
CA GLN A 168 24.89 13.34 -14.21
C GLN A 168 24.28 11.95 -13.94
N VAL A 169 23.43 11.43 -14.83
CA VAL A 169 22.77 10.14 -14.67
C VAL A 169 23.73 9.00 -14.23
N PRO A 170 24.87 8.74 -14.90
CA PRO A 170 25.78 7.67 -14.51
C PRO A 170 26.51 7.91 -13.17
N VAL A 171 26.48 9.15 -12.65
CA VAL A 171 27.12 9.53 -11.37
C VAL A 171 26.14 9.45 -10.20
N VAL A 172 24.86 9.72 -10.46
CA VAL A 172 23.79 9.81 -9.45
C VAL A 172 23.05 8.49 -9.29
N LEU A 173 22.73 7.81 -10.39
CA LEU A 173 21.98 6.54 -10.36
C LEU A 173 22.93 5.36 -10.13
N GLY A 174 22.43 4.32 -9.45
CA GLY A 174 23.16 3.06 -9.25
C GLY A 174 24.38 3.15 -8.34
N ARG A 175 24.51 4.21 -7.53
CA ARG A 175 25.62 4.38 -6.58
C ARG A 175 25.62 3.25 -5.56
N THR A 176 26.80 2.69 -5.28
CA THR A 176 26.99 1.65 -4.25
C THR A 176 26.36 2.04 -2.92
N ALA A 177 26.55 3.28 -2.47
CA ALA A 177 25.96 3.77 -1.21
C ALA A 177 24.42 3.70 -1.19
N HIS A 178 23.74 3.90 -2.32
CA HIS A 178 22.28 3.76 -2.40
C HIS A 178 21.86 2.29 -2.31
N HIS A 179 22.61 1.39 -2.97
CA HIS A 179 22.37 -0.05 -2.88
C HIS A 179 22.62 -0.58 -1.47
N GLU A 180 23.68 -0.12 -0.79
CA GLU A 180 23.99 -0.48 0.60
C GLU A 180 22.91 0.03 1.56
N ALA A 181 22.46 1.28 1.39
CA ALA A 181 21.36 1.83 2.18
C ALA A 181 20.05 1.07 1.95
N ALA A 182 19.74 0.70 0.70
CA ALA A 182 18.57 -0.10 0.37
C ALA A 182 18.64 -1.52 0.97
N ALA A 183 19.78 -2.20 0.86
CA ALA A 183 19.99 -3.51 1.46
C ALA A 183 19.90 -3.47 2.99
N LEU A 184 20.44 -2.41 3.62
CA LEU A 184 20.30 -2.19 5.06
C LEU A 184 18.84 -1.96 5.46
N ALA A 185 18.10 -1.14 4.71
CA ALA A 185 16.68 -0.92 4.96
C ALA A 185 15.88 -2.23 4.88
N GLN A 186 16.13 -3.06 3.87
CA GLN A 186 15.48 -4.37 3.75
C GLN A 186 15.76 -5.25 4.97
N ARG A 187 17.02 -5.43 5.35
CA ARG A 187 17.41 -6.27 6.50
C ARG A 187 16.79 -5.80 7.81
N ARG A 188 16.75 -4.49 8.05
CA ARG A 188 16.16 -3.91 9.28
C ARG A 188 14.64 -4.01 9.32
N SER A 189 13.99 -4.08 8.16
CA SER A 189 12.53 -4.25 8.07
C SER A 189 12.06 -5.68 8.32
N LEU A 190 12.94 -6.69 8.23
CA LEU A 190 12.56 -8.07 8.54
C LEU A 190 12.16 -8.21 10.00
N THR A 191 11.00 -8.82 10.22
CA THR A 191 10.43 -9.03 11.56
C THR A 191 10.39 -10.53 11.86
N LEU A 192 11.05 -10.93 12.95
CA LEU A 192 11.02 -12.32 13.44
C LEU A 192 9.77 -12.52 14.31
N LEU A 193 8.89 -13.44 13.95
CA LEU A 193 7.64 -13.70 14.67
C LEU A 193 7.75 -14.92 15.59
N LYS A 194 8.39 -15.99 15.12
CA LYS A 194 8.59 -17.23 15.87
C LYS A 194 10.03 -17.70 15.73
N ASN A 195 10.64 -18.18 16.81
CA ASN A 195 11.96 -18.81 16.80
C ASN A 195 12.01 -19.97 17.81
N GLU A 196 11.47 -21.12 17.42
CA GLU A 196 11.36 -22.29 18.31
C GLU A 196 12.74 -22.91 18.58
N ASP A 197 12.96 -23.33 19.84
CA ASP A 197 14.25 -23.68 20.47
C ASP A 197 15.46 -22.90 19.93
N GLN A 198 15.29 -21.60 19.71
CA GLN A 198 16.36 -20.71 19.24
C GLN A 198 17.04 -21.19 17.95
N ALA A 199 16.25 -21.73 17.01
CA ALA A 199 16.76 -22.24 15.74
C ALA A 199 17.54 -21.20 14.93
N LEU A 200 17.12 -19.94 14.97
CA LEU A 200 17.80 -18.82 14.32
C LEU A 200 18.65 -18.03 15.32
N PRO A 201 19.83 -17.53 14.89
CA PRO A 201 20.38 -17.65 13.54
C PRO A 201 20.94 -19.05 13.22
N LEU A 202 20.77 -19.49 11.96
CA LEU A 202 21.44 -20.70 11.48
C LEU A 202 22.96 -20.50 11.46
N SER A 203 23.72 -21.56 11.74
CA SER A 203 25.19 -21.54 11.76
C SER A 203 25.79 -22.67 10.92
N GLY A 204 27.05 -22.49 10.49
CA GLY A 204 27.76 -23.46 9.67
C GLY A 204 27.34 -23.42 8.20
N GLN A 205 27.35 -24.58 7.53
CA GLN A 205 26.89 -24.76 6.15
C GLN A 205 25.88 -25.91 6.09
N PRO A 206 24.64 -25.71 6.60
CA PRO A 206 23.63 -26.75 6.60
C PRO A 206 23.23 -27.14 5.16
N LYS A 207 22.64 -28.33 5.02
CA LYS A 207 21.92 -28.70 3.81
C LYS A 207 20.58 -27.98 3.78
N LEU A 208 20.32 -27.24 2.71
CA LEU A 208 19.15 -26.38 2.56
C LEU A 208 18.26 -26.87 1.43
N TYR A 209 16.99 -27.12 1.74
CA TYR A 209 15.95 -27.17 0.72
C TYR A 209 15.33 -25.77 0.61
N VAL A 210 15.24 -25.23 -0.60
CA VAL A 210 14.69 -23.88 -0.80
C VAL A 210 13.49 -23.90 -1.75
N LYS A 211 12.42 -23.20 -1.38
CA LYS A 211 11.24 -22.98 -2.22
C LYS A 211 10.93 -21.49 -2.26
N ASN A 212 10.81 -20.94 -3.47
CA ASN A 212 10.64 -19.50 -3.75
C ASN A 212 11.79 -18.61 -3.25
N VAL A 213 13.00 -19.16 -3.16
CA VAL A 213 14.26 -18.44 -2.92
C VAL A 213 15.22 -18.85 -4.03
N ALA A 214 15.98 -17.90 -4.58
CA ALA A 214 16.97 -18.19 -5.60
C ALA A 214 18.07 -19.12 -5.05
N ALA A 215 18.23 -20.29 -5.69
CA ALA A 215 19.13 -21.34 -5.21
C ALA A 215 20.61 -20.93 -5.23
N ASP A 216 21.02 -20.11 -6.20
CA ASP A 216 22.37 -19.55 -6.30
C ASP A 216 22.68 -18.57 -5.16
N VAL A 217 21.69 -17.79 -4.71
CA VAL A 217 21.83 -16.93 -3.53
C VAL A 217 21.93 -17.78 -2.26
N ALA A 218 21.07 -18.80 -2.10
CA ALA A 218 21.09 -19.69 -0.94
C ALA A 218 22.39 -20.51 -0.83
N ALA A 219 23.01 -20.87 -1.97
CA ALA A 219 24.27 -21.60 -2.01
C ALA A 219 25.46 -20.85 -1.37
N ALA A 220 25.35 -19.52 -1.17
CA ALA A 220 26.33 -18.75 -0.42
C ALA A 220 26.29 -19.01 1.10
N TYR A 221 25.21 -19.60 1.61
CA TYR A 221 24.96 -19.79 3.05
C TYR A 221 24.95 -21.27 3.47
N GLY A 222 24.72 -22.19 2.54
CA GLY A 222 24.69 -23.63 2.81
C GLY A 222 24.72 -24.47 1.54
N THR A 223 24.62 -25.79 1.69
CA THR A 223 24.58 -26.72 0.55
C THR A 223 23.13 -26.90 0.10
N VAL A 224 22.75 -26.35 -1.06
CA VAL A 224 21.38 -26.53 -1.58
C VAL A 224 21.18 -27.97 -2.05
N VAL A 225 20.12 -28.62 -1.58
CA VAL A 225 19.74 -30.00 -1.92
C VAL A 225 18.43 -30.05 -2.71
N ALA A 226 18.22 -31.16 -3.42
CA ALA A 226 17.09 -31.30 -4.35
C ALA A 226 15.77 -31.67 -3.67
N THR A 227 15.81 -32.35 -2.52
CA THR A 227 14.62 -32.86 -1.84
C THR A 227 14.59 -32.42 -0.37
N PRO A 228 13.40 -32.22 0.25
CA PRO A 228 13.29 -31.86 1.66
C PRO A 228 13.91 -32.92 2.60
N ALA A 229 13.75 -34.20 2.27
CA ALA A 229 14.31 -35.32 3.04
C ALA A 229 15.85 -35.32 3.16
N GLU A 230 16.56 -34.65 2.24
CA GLU A 230 18.02 -34.52 2.29
C GLU A 230 18.49 -33.31 3.11
N ALA A 231 17.58 -32.40 3.45
CA ALA A 231 17.91 -31.11 4.05
C ALA A 231 17.93 -31.17 5.57
N ASP A 232 18.83 -30.37 6.17
CA ASP A 232 18.81 -30.11 7.62
C ASP A 232 17.70 -29.09 7.95
N PHE A 233 17.50 -28.11 7.05
CA PHE A 233 16.46 -27.10 7.13
C PHE A 233 15.85 -26.82 5.76
N ALA A 234 14.58 -26.46 5.74
CA ALA A 234 13.96 -25.81 4.58
C ALA A 234 13.81 -24.31 4.80
N ILE A 235 13.98 -23.53 3.73
CA ILE A 235 13.61 -22.11 3.67
C ILE A 235 12.48 -21.96 2.66
N LEU A 236 11.30 -21.61 3.16
CA LEU A 236 10.08 -21.46 2.38
C LEU A 236 9.66 -19.99 2.35
N ARG A 237 9.76 -19.34 1.19
CA ARG A 237 9.16 -18.02 0.98
C ARG A 237 7.73 -18.16 0.47
N LEU A 238 6.81 -17.42 1.08
CA LEU A 238 5.39 -17.39 0.70
C LEU A 238 4.96 -15.95 0.46
N SER A 239 3.98 -15.77 -0.43
CA SER A 239 3.23 -14.52 -0.53
C SER A 239 1.96 -14.62 0.28
N THR A 240 1.52 -13.51 0.86
CA THR A 240 0.16 -13.37 1.41
C THR A 240 -0.89 -13.90 0.43
N PRO A 241 -1.81 -14.75 0.91
CA PRO A 241 -2.88 -15.25 0.06
C PRO A 241 -3.83 -14.12 -0.31
N TRP A 242 -4.40 -14.22 -1.49
CA TRP A 242 -5.43 -13.32 -1.97
C TRP A 242 -6.31 -14.03 -2.99
N TYR A 243 -7.52 -13.51 -3.14
CA TYR A 243 -8.52 -14.08 -4.02
C TYR A 243 -9.10 -12.96 -4.89
N PRO A 244 -8.95 -13.05 -6.23
CA PRO A 244 -9.44 -12.03 -7.12
C PRO A 244 -10.96 -11.92 -7.03
N VAL A 245 -11.46 -10.70 -7.13
CA VAL A 245 -12.90 -10.46 -7.28
C VAL A 245 -13.37 -10.87 -8.66
N GLU A 246 -14.59 -11.38 -8.76
CA GLU A 246 -15.22 -11.66 -10.04
C GLU A 246 -15.62 -10.35 -10.73
N THR A 247 -14.96 -10.03 -11.84
CA THR A 247 -15.19 -8.77 -12.57
C THR A 247 -14.70 -8.85 -14.01
N LYS A 248 -15.33 -8.05 -14.88
CA LYS A 248 -14.91 -7.87 -16.27
C LYS A 248 -13.70 -6.94 -16.41
N ASN A 249 -13.40 -6.13 -15.39
CA ASN A 249 -12.27 -5.20 -15.43
C ASN A 249 -10.95 -5.96 -15.17
N PRO A 250 -10.04 -6.07 -16.15
CA PRO A 250 -8.80 -6.82 -15.97
C PRO A 250 -7.87 -6.22 -14.91
N PHE A 251 -7.93 -4.91 -14.67
CA PHE A 251 -7.15 -4.25 -13.63
C PHE A 251 -7.60 -4.67 -12.23
N ALA A 252 -8.92 -4.73 -12.01
CA ALA A 252 -9.51 -5.16 -10.73
C ALA A 252 -9.17 -6.60 -10.34
N ARG A 253 -8.99 -7.49 -11.32
CA ARG A 253 -8.60 -8.90 -11.09
C ARG A 253 -7.18 -9.05 -10.53
N ASN A 254 -6.32 -8.05 -10.70
CA ASN A 254 -4.93 -8.10 -10.23
C ASN A 254 -4.75 -7.42 -8.85
N PHE A 255 -5.82 -6.92 -8.23
CA PHE A 255 -5.75 -6.35 -6.89
C PHE A 255 -5.88 -7.47 -5.84
N HIS A 256 -5.03 -7.42 -4.82
CA HIS A 256 -4.99 -8.40 -3.74
C HIS A 256 -6.18 -8.22 -2.78
N HIS A 257 -7.31 -8.82 -3.17
CA HIS A 257 -8.59 -8.79 -2.46
C HIS A 257 -8.87 -10.12 -1.73
N GLY A 258 -10.05 -10.20 -1.11
CA GLY A 258 -10.58 -11.45 -0.57
C GLY A 258 -9.95 -11.87 0.75
N ASP A 259 -10.06 -13.17 1.03
CA ASP A 259 -9.63 -13.77 2.28
C ASP A 259 -8.10 -13.75 2.47
N LEU A 260 -7.67 -13.85 3.73
CA LEU A 260 -6.29 -13.65 4.20
C LEU A 260 -5.61 -14.97 4.61
N ASP A 261 -6.30 -16.10 4.48
CA ASP A 261 -5.83 -17.44 4.83
C ASP A 261 -5.48 -18.27 3.59
N PHE A 262 -4.49 -19.16 3.73
CA PHE A 262 -4.20 -20.19 2.74
C PHE A 262 -5.26 -21.29 2.84
N LYS A 263 -5.63 -21.90 1.70
CA LYS A 263 -6.73 -22.87 1.65
C LYS A 263 -6.42 -24.09 0.81
N GLY A 264 -7.17 -25.16 1.05
CA GLY A 264 -7.20 -26.34 0.18
C GLY A 264 -5.83 -27.00 0.00
N GLU A 265 -5.51 -27.32 -1.25
CA GLU A 265 -4.28 -28.02 -1.64
C GLU A 265 -3.01 -27.21 -1.30
N GLU A 266 -3.04 -25.88 -1.49
CA GLU A 266 -1.90 -25.01 -1.20
C GLU A 266 -1.50 -25.07 0.28
N LEU A 267 -2.46 -24.92 1.19
CA LEU A 267 -2.21 -25.05 2.63
C LEU A 267 -1.73 -26.48 2.97
N ALA A 268 -2.33 -27.50 2.36
CA ALA A 268 -1.96 -28.89 2.61
C ALA A 268 -0.51 -29.18 2.20
N GLU A 269 -0.05 -28.66 1.06
CA GLU A 269 1.33 -28.77 0.59
C GLU A 269 2.32 -28.04 1.51
N ILE A 270 1.99 -26.81 1.92
CA ILE A 270 2.82 -26.05 2.87
C ILE A 270 2.99 -26.86 4.16
N LEU A 271 1.89 -27.31 4.76
CA LEU A 271 1.94 -28.07 6.01
C LEU A 271 2.60 -29.44 5.84
N ALA A 272 2.56 -30.05 4.65
CA ALA A 272 3.29 -31.29 4.37
C ALA A 272 4.81 -31.07 4.44
N LEU A 273 5.33 -30.02 3.81
CA LEU A 273 6.75 -29.66 3.88
C LEU A 273 7.17 -29.37 5.33
N LEU A 274 6.40 -28.56 6.06
CA LEU A 274 6.69 -28.19 7.44
C LEU A 274 6.74 -29.40 8.40
N ARG A 275 6.03 -30.50 8.09
CA ARG A 275 6.09 -31.76 8.84
C ARG A 275 7.28 -32.65 8.46
N GLU A 276 7.77 -32.53 7.23
CA GLU A 276 8.85 -33.37 6.71
C GLU A 276 10.23 -32.89 7.18
N VAL A 277 10.44 -31.57 7.23
CA VAL A 277 11.73 -30.96 7.57
C VAL A 277 11.53 -29.68 8.38
N PRO A 278 12.39 -29.38 9.39
CA PRO A 278 12.35 -28.11 10.11
C PRO A 278 12.42 -26.92 9.13
N THR A 279 11.32 -26.18 9.04
CA THR A 279 11.16 -25.16 8.00
C THR A 279 11.16 -23.75 8.60
N ILE A 280 12.00 -22.88 8.06
CA ILE A 280 11.98 -21.44 8.27
C ILE A 280 11.04 -20.85 7.21
N VAL A 281 9.87 -20.38 7.66
CA VAL A 281 8.89 -19.74 6.79
C VAL A 281 9.16 -18.24 6.78
N VAL A 282 9.18 -17.65 5.59
CA VAL A 282 9.32 -16.21 5.38
C VAL A 282 8.12 -15.74 4.56
N LEU A 283 7.28 -14.90 5.13
CA LEU A 283 6.05 -14.44 4.49
C LEU A 283 6.20 -12.99 4.01
N TYR A 284 6.01 -12.76 2.72
CA TYR A 284 5.83 -11.43 2.15
C TYR A 284 4.48 -10.86 2.60
N LEU A 285 4.51 -9.75 3.32
CA LEU A 285 3.32 -9.06 3.82
C LEU A 285 3.06 -7.76 3.05
N ASP A 286 2.21 -7.82 2.03
CA ASP A 286 1.57 -6.62 1.47
C ASP A 286 0.19 -6.33 2.08
N ARG A 287 -0.29 -7.25 2.92
CA ARG A 287 -1.53 -7.19 3.70
C ARG A 287 -1.41 -8.13 4.92
N PRO A 288 -2.31 -8.05 5.92
CA PRO A 288 -2.33 -9.03 7.01
C PRO A 288 -2.60 -10.45 6.50
N ALA A 289 -2.13 -11.46 7.24
CA ALA A 289 -2.31 -12.87 6.91
C ALA A 289 -2.86 -13.64 8.10
N VAL A 290 -3.76 -14.60 7.82
CA VAL A 290 -4.32 -15.54 8.79
C VAL A 290 -3.60 -16.87 8.60
N ILE A 291 -2.65 -17.17 9.49
CA ILE A 291 -1.72 -18.31 9.33
C ILE A 291 -1.48 -19.12 10.63
N PRO A 292 -2.50 -19.42 11.46
CA PRO A 292 -2.28 -20.09 12.74
C PRO A 292 -1.65 -21.50 12.58
N GLU A 293 -2.02 -22.27 11.56
CA GLU A 293 -1.49 -23.62 11.31
C GLU A 293 -0.03 -23.58 10.84
N ILE A 294 0.31 -22.65 9.93
CA ILE A 294 1.69 -22.45 9.47
C ILE A 294 2.55 -21.98 10.64
N ASN A 295 2.05 -21.04 11.44
CA ASN A 295 2.75 -20.59 12.64
C ASN A 295 3.00 -21.72 13.65
N ALA A 296 2.01 -22.58 13.88
CA ALA A 296 2.15 -23.72 14.78
C ALA A 296 3.22 -24.71 14.27
N ALA A 297 3.23 -25.00 12.97
CA ALA A 297 4.12 -26.02 12.39
C ALA A 297 5.52 -25.51 11.99
N ALA A 298 5.71 -24.20 11.77
CA ALA A 298 6.99 -23.64 11.34
C ALA A 298 8.02 -23.68 12.48
N ARG A 299 9.28 -23.97 12.14
CA ARG A 299 10.40 -23.95 13.09
C ARG A 299 10.76 -22.51 13.48
N ALA A 300 10.79 -21.64 12.49
CA ALA A 300 10.86 -20.20 12.66
C ALA A 300 9.96 -19.51 11.63
N LEU A 301 9.46 -18.33 11.98
CA LEU A 301 8.60 -17.53 11.12
C LEU A 301 9.15 -16.11 11.06
N LEU A 302 9.48 -15.63 9.86
CA LEU A 302 9.82 -14.25 9.57
C LEU A 302 8.78 -13.64 8.63
N VAL A 303 8.69 -12.32 8.65
CA VAL A 303 7.95 -11.56 7.65
C VAL A 303 8.81 -10.48 7.02
N GLU A 304 8.52 -10.17 5.77
CA GLU A 304 9.24 -9.21 4.94
C GLU A 304 8.29 -8.41 4.04
N TYR A 305 8.78 -7.31 3.45
CA TYR A 305 7.97 -6.30 2.76
C TYR A 305 8.50 -5.97 1.35
N GLY A 306 8.93 -6.99 0.61
CA GLY A 306 9.56 -6.90 -0.70
C GLY A 306 11.09 -7.01 -0.62
N ALA A 307 11.61 -7.75 0.36
CA ALA A 307 13.03 -7.94 0.56
C ALA A 307 13.63 -8.91 -0.47
N SER A 308 14.89 -8.66 -0.86
CA SER A 308 15.68 -9.57 -1.67
C SER A 308 15.99 -10.86 -0.90
N ASP A 309 16.23 -11.96 -1.64
CA ASP A 309 16.66 -13.23 -1.05
C ASP A 309 17.92 -13.08 -0.19
N ALA A 310 18.87 -12.26 -0.64
CA ALA A 310 20.10 -11.99 0.10
C ALA A 310 19.81 -11.32 1.45
N ALA A 311 18.93 -10.32 1.51
CA ALA A 311 18.56 -9.67 2.76
C ALA A 311 17.83 -10.62 3.72
N VAL A 312 16.99 -11.52 3.19
CA VAL A 312 16.31 -12.55 3.99
C VAL A 312 17.32 -13.54 4.59
N LEU A 313 18.25 -14.02 3.77
CA LEU A 313 19.27 -14.98 4.20
C LEU A 313 20.29 -14.35 5.15
N ASP A 314 20.67 -13.09 4.94
CA ASP A 314 21.51 -12.32 5.87
C ASP A 314 20.93 -12.33 7.29
N VAL A 315 19.60 -12.19 7.41
CA VAL A 315 18.92 -12.28 8.70
C VAL A 315 18.91 -13.72 9.18
N ILE A 316 18.41 -14.69 8.41
CA ILE A 316 18.34 -16.12 8.81
C ILE A 316 19.68 -16.65 9.33
N PHE A 317 20.81 -16.24 8.76
CA PHE A 317 22.16 -16.67 9.13
C PHE A 317 22.87 -15.71 10.10
N GLY A 318 22.18 -14.70 10.62
CA GLY A 318 22.70 -13.81 11.66
C GLY A 318 23.77 -12.82 11.20
N GLN A 319 23.94 -12.61 9.89
CA GLN A 319 24.76 -11.51 9.37
C GLN A 319 24.17 -10.15 9.75
N THR A 320 22.86 -10.08 9.92
CA THR A 320 22.16 -8.94 10.52
C THR A 320 21.07 -9.44 11.47
N ARG A 321 20.82 -8.69 12.54
CA ARG A 321 19.79 -9.03 13.53
C ARG A 321 18.42 -8.55 13.04
N PRO A 322 17.33 -9.29 13.29
CA PRO A 322 15.98 -8.82 13.01
C PRO A 322 15.64 -7.69 13.98
N GLU A 323 15.25 -6.55 13.42
CA GLU A 323 14.86 -5.33 14.15
C GLU A 323 13.41 -4.93 13.87
N GLY A 324 12.81 -5.48 12.81
CA GLY A 324 11.48 -5.12 12.36
C GLY A 324 10.42 -5.40 13.41
N LYS A 325 9.36 -4.60 13.37
CA LYS A 325 8.14 -4.76 14.15
C LYS A 325 6.96 -4.73 13.20
N LEU A 326 5.95 -5.55 13.48
CA LEU A 326 4.75 -5.59 12.67
C LEU A 326 4.06 -4.22 12.61
N PRO A 327 3.80 -3.65 11.41
CA PRO A 327 3.08 -2.38 11.25
C PRO A 327 1.55 -2.56 11.38
N PHE A 328 1.07 -3.80 11.44
CA PHE A 328 -0.30 -4.18 11.70
C PHE A 328 -0.35 -5.55 12.38
N GLU A 329 -1.42 -5.82 13.13
CA GLU A 329 -1.63 -7.14 13.72
C GLU A 329 -1.87 -8.23 12.65
N LEU A 330 -1.53 -9.47 12.99
CA LEU A 330 -1.89 -10.65 12.22
C LEU A 330 -3.10 -11.34 12.90
N PRO A 331 -4.27 -11.39 12.25
CA PRO A 331 -5.48 -11.95 12.86
C PRO A 331 -5.37 -13.46 13.11
N SER A 332 -6.09 -13.96 14.12
CA SER A 332 -6.10 -15.38 14.48
C SER A 332 -6.97 -16.25 13.58
N SER A 333 -7.95 -15.66 12.88
CA SER A 333 -8.86 -16.37 11.98
C SER A 333 -9.55 -15.41 11.01
N MET A 334 -10.12 -15.93 9.92
CA MET A 334 -11.00 -15.15 9.05
C MET A 334 -12.28 -14.69 9.77
N ALA A 335 -12.75 -15.41 10.78
CA ALA A 335 -13.87 -14.97 11.60
C ALA A 335 -13.51 -13.69 12.38
N ALA A 336 -12.30 -13.62 12.94
CA ALA A 336 -11.80 -12.42 13.60
C ALA A 336 -11.73 -11.24 12.61
N VAL A 337 -11.18 -11.46 11.40
CA VAL A 337 -11.14 -10.43 10.33
C VAL A 337 -12.53 -9.88 10.01
N ARG A 338 -13.54 -10.74 9.92
CA ARG A 338 -14.91 -10.34 9.58
C ARG A 338 -15.64 -9.63 10.73
N ALA A 339 -15.16 -9.76 11.96
CA ALA A 339 -15.69 -9.08 13.14
C ALA A 339 -15.09 -7.68 13.35
N GLN A 340 -13.96 -7.38 12.68
CA GLN A 340 -13.30 -6.07 12.76
C GLN A 340 -14.17 -4.97 12.17
N LYS A 341 -14.01 -3.78 12.74
CA LYS A 341 -14.54 -2.54 12.19
C LYS A 341 -13.51 -1.92 11.26
N GLU A 342 -13.91 -1.62 10.02
CA GLU A 342 -12.98 -1.23 8.95
C GLU A 342 -12.22 0.08 9.21
N ASP A 343 -12.70 0.92 10.13
CA ASP A 343 -12.09 2.18 10.54
C ASP A 343 -11.29 2.11 11.85
N LEU A 344 -11.28 0.97 12.54
CA LEU A 344 -10.51 0.79 13.77
C LEU A 344 -9.18 0.08 13.50
N PRO A 345 -8.05 0.60 14.01
CA PRO A 345 -6.79 -0.10 13.96
C PRO A 345 -6.76 -1.20 15.03
N HIS A 346 -6.28 -2.39 14.65
CA HIS A 346 -5.89 -3.46 15.57
C HIS A 346 -6.98 -3.88 16.58
N ASP A 347 -8.23 -3.97 16.12
CA ASP A 347 -9.39 -4.27 16.95
C ASP A 347 -9.79 -5.76 16.96
N SER A 348 -9.01 -6.64 16.32
CA SER A 348 -9.34 -8.07 16.32
C SER A 348 -9.19 -8.67 17.71
N GLU A 349 -10.11 -9.58 18.07
CA GLU A 349 -10.00 -10.34 19.30
C GLU A 349 -8.88 -11.39 19.21
N ASN A 350 -7.96 -11.35 20.18
CA ASN A 350 -6.86 -12.32 20.32
C ASN A 350 -6.07 -12.53 19.00
N PRO A 351 -5.40 -11.50 18.47
CA PRO A 351 -4.62 -11.63 17.24
C PRO A 351 -3.51 -12.69 17.42
N LEU A 352 -3.16 -13.37 16.33
CA LEU A 352 -2.04 -14.31 16.31
C LEU A 352 -0.73 -13.59 16.69
N TYR A 353 -0.55 -12.38 16.16
CA TYR A 353 0.51 -11.47 16.56
C TYR A 353 -0.03 -10.04 16.64
N ALA A 354 0.21 -9.35 17.75
CA ALA A 354 -0.23 -7.98 17.94
C ALA A 354 0.57 -6.98 17.08
N TYR A 355 0.00 -5.78 16.87
CA TYR A 355 0.74 -4.63 16.36
C TYR A 355 2.02 -4.40 17.14
N GLY A 356 3.11 -4.06 16.45
CA GLY A 356 4.41 -3.81 17.06
C GLY A 356 5.13 -5.07 17.55
N PHE A 357 4.60 -6.27 17.33
CA PHE A 357 5.29 -7.51 17.69
C PHE A 357 6.51 -7.74 16.80
N GLY A 358 7.58 -8.30 17.39
CA GLY A 358 8.78 -8.74 16.69
C GLY A 358 9.85 -9.18 17.69
N LEU A 359 10.40 -10.37 17.51
CA LEU A 359 11.47 -10.94 18.31
C LEU A 359 12.84 -10.45 17.83
N SER A 360 13.84 -10.60 18.70
CA SER A 360 15.26 -10.45 18.36
C SER A 360 16.00 -11.76 18.68
N TYR A 361 17.21 -11.93 18.16
CA TYR A 361 18.08 -13.00 18.64
C TYR A 361 18.46 -12.74 20.09
N GLU A 362 18.53 -13.81 20.88
CA GLU A 362 19.07 -13.76 22.25
C GLU A 362 20.59 -13.67 22.25
#